data_AF-A0A351EUT6-F1
#
_entry.id   AF-A0A351EUT6-F1
#
_cell.length_a   1.000
_cell.length_b   1.000
_cell.length_c   1.000
_cell.angle_alpha   90.00
_cell.angle_beta   90.00
_cell.angle_gamma   90.00
#
_symmetry.space_group_name_H-M   'P 1'
#
loop_
_entity.id
_entity.type
_entity.pdbx_description
1 polymer ?
#
loop_
_entity_poly.entity_id
_entity_poly.type
_entity_poly.pdbx_seq_one_letter_code
_entity_poly.pdbx_strand_id
1 'polypeptide(L)'
;MRTTVVICGVIGSMVELTSSLTTLIGALDNKDVSARELLAMHLDRVDKLDGAINSVVTLAPERAEVEAAQIDQARASGEQVGRLAGVPVTIKDALATEGIRSTGGAVELRDFVPDTDAVVVDTVRTEGAVVFGKTNIPRWSGDYQSYNELFGTTNNPWDITRTPGGSSGGPAAAVAMGFTGFEIGTDIGGSIRLPSSHCGVYGHK
;
A
#
# COMPACT_ATOMS: atom_id res chain seq x y z
N MET A 1 -26.57 -6.81 0.65
CA MET A 1 -26.56 -7.77 -0.47
C MET A 1 -25.11 -8.03 -0.83
N ARG A 2 -24.59 -9.24 -0.59
CA ARG A 2 -23.25 -9.63 -1.03
C ARG A 2 -23.36 -10.00 -2.51
N THR A 3 -22.81 -9.16 -3.38
CA THR A 3 -22.72 -9.47 -4.81
C THR A 3 -21.46 -10.29 -5.02
N THR A 4 -21.61 -11.61 -5.06
CA THR A 4 -20.57 -12.52 -5.53
C THR A 4 -20.47 -12.35 -7.04
N VAL A 5 -19.45 -11.65 -7.51
CA VAL A 5 -19.08 -11.61 -8.93
C VAL A 5 -18.35 -12.92 -9.24
N VAL A 6 -18.96 -13.74 -10.09
CA VAL A 6 -18.35 -14.96 -10.63
C VAL A 6 -17.43 -14.54 -11.78
N ILE A 7 -16.11 -14.60 -11.57
CA ILE A 7 -15.14 -14.55 -12.65
C ILE A 7 -14.83 -16.01 -13.05
N CYS A 8 -14.99 -16.29 -14.33
CA CYS A 8 -14.69 -17.59 -14.92
C CYS A 8 -13.17 -17.80 -14.99
N GLY A 9 -12.66 -18.78 -14.25
CA GLY A 9 -11.28 -19.30 -14.38
C GLY A 9 -10.55 -19.40 -13.05
N VAL A 10 -10.43 -20.63 -12.54
CA VAL A 10 -9.77 -21.07 -11.29
C VAL A 10 -10.59 -20.80 -10.02
N ILE A 11 -11.13 -21.89 -9.45
CA ILE A 11 -11.68 -21.92 -8.08
C ILE A 11 -10.46 -21.92 -7.14
N GLY A 12 -9.80 -20.77 -7.02
CA GLY A 12 -8.87 -20.45 -5.95
C GLY A 12 -9.64 -19.79 -4.83
N SER A 13 -9.32 -20.12 -3.58
CA SER A 13 -9.88 -19.45 -2.39
C SER A 13 -9.92 -17.94 -2.58
N MET A 14 -11.09 -17.31 -2.47
CA MET A 14 -11.20 -15.86 -2.56
C MET A 14 -10.46 -15.22 -1.37
N VAL A 15 -9.24 -14.76 -1.59
CA VAL A 15 -8.49 -13.97 -0.60
C VAL A 15 -9.16 -12.59 -0.52
N GLU A 16 -9.74 -12.29 0.64
CA GLU A 16 -10.38 -11.00 0.90
C GLU A 16 -9.29 -9.99 1.28
N LEU A 17 -9.01 -9.02 0.41
CA LEU A 17 -7.93 -8.03 0.58
C LEU A 17 -8.11 -7.10 1.78
N THR A 18 -9.32 -7.01 2.33
CA THR A 18 -9.61 -6.27 3.57
C THR A 18 -9.37 -7.10 4.85
N SER A 19 -8.90 -8.35 4.70
CA SER A 19 -8.55 -9.22 5.83
C SER A 19 -7.29 -8.76 6.55
N SER A 20 -7.07 -9.29 7.75
CA SER A 20 -5.85 -9.01 8.51
C SER A 20 -4.58 -9.44 7.76
N LEU A 21 -3.47 -8.76 8.03
CA LEU A 21 -2.16 -9.11 7.47
C LEU A 21 -1.77 -10.57 7.74
N THR A 22 -2.08 -11.11 8.92
CA THR A 22 -1.81 -12.51 9.25
C THR A 22 -2.63 -13.48 8.40
N THR A 23 -3.84 -13.10 7.98
CA THR A 23 -4.65 -13.88 7.03
C THR A 23 -4.01 -13.87 5.64
N LEU A 24 -3.54 -12.72 5.16
CA LEU A 24 -2.86 -12.62 3.86
C LEU A 24 -1.56 -13.44 3.84
N ILE A 25 -0.76 -13.35 4.90
CA ILE A 25 0.45 -14.17 5.07
C ILE A 25 0.09 -15.66 5.10
N GLY A 26 -0.94 -16.04 5.85
CA GLY A 26 -1.41 -17.42 5.90
C GLY A 26 -1.82 -17.97 4.53
N ALA A 27 -2.48 -17.15 3.69
CA ALA A 27 -2.84 -17.55 2.33
C ALA A 27 -1.60 -17.78 1.44
N LEU A 28 -0.57 -16.93 1.56
CA LEU A 28 0.70 -17.12 0.86
C LEU A 28 1.44 -18.39 1.34
N ASP A 29 1.44 -18.64 2.65
CA ASP A 29 2.11 -19.79 3.26
C ASP A 29 1.43 -21.12 2.90
N ASN A 30 0.09 -21.13 2.86
CA ASN A 30 -0.72 -22.28 2.47
C ASN A 30 -0.75 -22.51 0.95
N LYS A 31 -0.19 -21.58 0.16
CA LYS A 31 -0.26 -21.58 -1.32
C LYS A 31 -1.69 -21.48 -1.86
N ASP A 32 -2.55 -20.83 -1.08
CA ASP A 32 -3.91 -20.45 -1.48
C ASP A 32 -3.88 -19.32 -2.54
N VAL A 33 -2.80 -18.53 -2.53
CA VAL A 33 -2.49 -17.47 -3.50
C VAL A 33 -0.96 -17.34 -3.62
N SER A 34 -0.46 -17.04 -4.82
CA SER A 34 0.94 -16.66 -5.04
C SER A 34 1.18 -15.17 -4.75
N ALA A 35 2.44 -14.76 -4.57
CA ALA A 35 2.79 -13.35 -4.40
C ALA A 35 2.37 -12.52 -5.63
N ARG A 36 2.54 -13.06 -6.84
CA ARG A 36 2.11 -12.40 -8.08
C ARG A 36 0.60 -12.28 -8.18
N GLU A 37 -0.15 -13.33 -7.86
CA GLU A 37 -1.61 -13.25 -7.86
C GLU A 37 -2.12 -12.25 -6.82
N LEU A 38 -1.53 -12.24 -5.62
CA LEU A 38 -1.91 -11.30 -4.57
C LEU A 38 -1.58 -9.85 -4.97
N LEU A 39 -0.44 -9.60 -5.60
CA LEU A 39 -0.09 -8.30 -6.17
C LEU A 39 -1.09 -7.86 -7.23
N ALA A 40 -1.41 -8.75 -8.19
CA ALA A 40 -2.36 -8.46 -9.24
C ALA A 40 -3.75 -8.10 -8.68
N MET A 41 -4.19 -8.78 -7.62
CA MET A 41 -5.44 -8.47 -6.93
C MET A 41 -5.44 -7.06 -6.31
N HIS A 42 -4.34 -6.64 -5.66
CA HIS A 42 -4.23 -5.30 -5.08
C HIS A 42 -4.19 -4.22 -6.17
N LEU A 43 -3.41 -4.43 -7.24
CA LEU A 43 -3.33 -3.50 -8.38
C LEU A 43 -4.70 -3.33 -9.07
N ASP A 44 -5.40 -4.43 -9.35
CA ASP A 44 -6.75 -4.42 -9.93
C ASP A 44 -7.75 -3.67 -9.04
N ARG A 45 -7.62 -3.83 -7.73
CA ARG A 45 -8.48 -3.13 -6.77
C ARG A 45 -8.21 -1.63 -6.72
N VAL A 46 -6.94 -1.22 -6.76
CA VAL A 46 -6.54 0.20 -6.86
C VAL A 46 -7.11 0.82 -8.13
N ASP A 47 -6.90 0.17 -9.28
CA ASP A 47 -7.40 0.64 -10.58
C ASP A 47 -8.92 0.89 -10.57
N LYS A 48 -9.68 -0.04 -9.99
CA LYS A 48 -11.15 0.05 -9.97
C LYS A 48 -11.72 1.06 -8.98
N LEU A 49 -11.06 1.28 -7.85
CA LEU A 49 -11.69 1.93 -6.69
C LEU A 49 -10.98 3.20 -6.21
N ASP A 50 -9.69 3.39 -6.50
CA ASP A 50 -8.94 4.51 -5.93
C ASP A 50 -9.28 5.85 -6.59
N GLY A 51 -9.91 5.89 -7.78
CA GLY A 51 -10.14 7.14 -8.52
C GLY A 51 -10.76 8.29 -7.71
N ALA A 52 -11.82 8.04 -6.94
CA ALA A 52 -12.44 9.07 -6.09
C ALA A 52 -11.79 9.24 -4.71
N ILE A 53 -10.98 8.26 -4.28
CA ILE A 53 -10.29 8.27 -2.99
C ILE A 53 -8.94 8.97 -3.10
N ASN A 54 -8.23 8.75 -4.22
CA ASN A 54 -6.94 9.32 -4.57
C ASN A 54 -5.90 9.12 -3.46
N SER A 55 -5.73 7.86 -3.05
CA SER A 55 -4.82 7.48 -1.97
C SER A 55 -3.48 6.96 -2.48
N VAL A 56 -3.40 6.32 -3.65
CA VAL A 56 -2.17 5.78 -4.26
C VAL A 56 -1.79 6.63 -5.46
N VAL A 57 -0.65 7.31 -5.39
CA VAL A 57 -0.29 8.42 -6.31
C VAL A 57 0.90 8.15 -7.21
N THR A 58 1.69 7.13 -6.88
CA THR A 58 2.74 6.59 -7.75
C THR A 58 2.65 5.07 -7.69
N LEU A 59 2.59 4.42 -8.84
CA LEU A 59 2.62 2.96 -8.96
C LEU A 59 3.96 2.52 -9.59
N ALA A 60 4.45 1.35 -9.18
CA ALA A 60 5.65 0.70 -9.71
C ALA A 60 5.38 -0.78 -10.03
N PRO A 61 4.38 -1.10 -10.88
CA PRO A 61 3.90 -2.47 -11.07
C PRO A 61 4.94 -3.38 -11.70
N GLU A 62 5.74 -2.88 -12.65
CA GLU A 62 6.76 -3.68 -13.33
C GLU A 62 7.82 -4.21 -12.36
N ARG A 63 8.31 -3.35 -11.46
CA ARG A 63 9.24 -3.76 -10.40
C ARG A 63 8.60 -4.73 -9.42
N ALA A 64 7.39 -4.40 -8.96
CA ALA A 64 6.66 -5.23 -8.02
C ALA A 64 6.40 -6.64 -8.56
N GLU A 65 6.10 -6.77 -9.85
CA GLU A 65 5.93 -8.07 -10.53
C GLU A 65 7.22 -8.90 -10.52
N VAL A 66 8.37 -8.27 -10.76
CA VAL A 66 9.68 -8.94 -10.70
C VAL A 66 9.97 -9.40 -9.27
N GLU A 67 9.77 -8.55 -8.27
CA GLU A 67 10.00 -8.89 -6.86
C GLU A 67 9.05 -10.01 -6.40
N ALA A 68 7.77 -9.94 -6.76
CA ALA A 68 6.78 -10.98 -6.47
C ALA A 68 7.14 -12.32 -7.12
N ALA A 69 7.59 -12.32 -8.38
CA ALA A 69 8.03 -13.53 -9.07
C ALA A 69 9.25 -14.18 -8.39
N GLN A 70 10.21 -13.37 -7.92
CA GLN A 70 11.38 -13.86 -7.19
C GLN A 70 10.99 -14.50 -5.86
N ILE A 71 10.02 -13.91 -5.14
CA ILE A 71 9.51 -14.48 -3.89
C ILE A 71 8.78 -15.80 -4.15
N ASP A 72 7.96 -15.88 -5.19
CA ASP A 72 7.29 -17.14 -5.57
C ASP A 72 8.31 -18.23 -5.89
N GLN A 73 9.40 -17.89 -6.60
CA GLN A 73 10.50 -18.80 -6.89
C GLN A 73 11.20 -19.28 -5.61
N ALA A 74 11.54 -18.37 -4.69
CA ALA A 74 12.17 -18.72 -3.41
C ALA A 74 11.27 -19.60 -2.52
N ARG A 75 9.97 -19.31 -2.48
CA ARG A 75 8.97 -20.14 -1.79
C ARG A 75 8.87 -21.54 -2.43
N ALA A 76 8.93 -21.63 -3.76
CA ALA A 76 8.86 -22.90 -4.48
C ALA A 76 10.14 -23.76 -4.34
N SER A 77 11.32 -23.13 -4.24
CA SER A 77 12.61 -23.81 -4.02
C SER A 77 12.81 -24.24 -2.56
N GLY A 78 11.94 -23.82 -1.64
CA GLY A 78 12.06 -24.13 -0.22
C GLY A 78 13.14 -23.30 0.49
N GLU A 79 13.53 -22.16 -0.10
CA GLU A 79 14.41 -21.20 0.54
C GLU A 79 13.75 -20.59 1.78
N GLN A 80 14.57 -20.18 2.73
CA GLN A 80 14.07 -19.42 3.88
C GLN A 80 13.70 -18.01 3.41
N VAL A 81 12.41 -17.68 3.52
CA VAL A 81 11.89 -16.36 3.16
C VAL A 81 11.59 -15.53 4.41
N GLY A 82 11.55 -14.21 4.26
CA GLY A 82 11.25 -13.28 5.35
C GLY A 82 9.78 -13.31 5.80
N ARG A 83 9.48 -12.61 6.90
CA ARG A 83 8.17 -12.66 7.57
C ARG A 83 7.03 -12.00 6.78
N LEU A 84 7.37 -11.21 5.77
CA LEU A 84 6.43 -10.49 4.90
C LEU A 84 6.50 -10.99 3.45
N ALA A 85 7.18 -12.11 3.21
CA ALA A 85 7.46 -12.64 1.88
C ALA A 85 6.21 -12.74 1.01
N GLY A 86 6.07 -11.82 0.05
CA GLY A 86 5.02 -11.80 -0.96
C GLY A 86 3.82 -10.92 -0.64
N VAL A 87 3.83 -10.22 0.51
CA VAL A 87 2.77 -9.27 0.87
C VAL A 87 2.94 -7.99 0.06
N PRO A 88 1.95 -7.57 -0.77
CA PRO A 88 1.99 -6.30 -1.47
C PRO A 88 1.75 -5.13 -0.51
N VAL A 89 2.62 -4.12 -0.60
CA VAL A 89 2.53 -2.93 0.24
C VAL A 89 2.75 -1.63 -0.56
N THR A 90 2.05 -0.58 -0.15
CA THR A 90 2.37 0.81 -0.49
C THR A 90 3.14 1.47 0.64
N ILE A 91 3.89 2.52 0.32
CA ILE A 91 4.70 3.27 1.29
C ILE A 91 4.40 4.77 1.19
N LYS A 92 4.24 5.46 2.33
CA LYS A 92 4.04 6.90 2.41
C LYS A 92 5.05 7.65 1.56
N ASP A 93 4.57 8.60 0.76
CA ASP A 93 5.40 9.34 -0.22
C ASP A 93 6.55 10.15 0.41
N ALA A 94 6.50 10.41 1.71
CA ALA A 94 7.57 11.06 2.47
C ALA A 94 8.79 10.16 2.74
N LEU A 95 8.63 8.83 2.60
CA LEU A 95 9.71 7.87 2.82
C LEU A 95 10.43 7.61 1.49
N ALA A 96 11.75 7.76 1.50
CA ALA A 96 12.59 7.41 0.36
C ALA A 96 12.40 5.91 0.04
N THR A 97 12.14 5.63 -1.23
CA THR A 97 12.07 4.27 -1.76
C THR A 97 12.92 4.22 -3.00
N GLU A 98 14.00 3.45 -2.96
CA GLU A 98 14.94 3.27 -4.06
C GLU A 98 14.15 3.00 -5.34
N GLY A 99 14.43 3.72 -6.43
CA GLY A 99 13.83 3.44 -7.74
C GLY A 99 12.31 3.62 -7.84
N ILE A 100 11.64 4.18 -6.82
CA ILE A 100 10.23 4.59 -6.89
C ILE A 100 10.16 6.08 -6.54
N ARG A 101 9.50 6.86 -7.40
CA ARG A 101 9.38 8.31 -7.25
C ARG A 101 8.76 8.68 -5.89
N SER A 102 9.50 9.41 -5.07
CA SER A 102 9.11 9.86 -3.72
C SER A 102 9.14 11.39 -3.66
N THR A 103 7.98 12.04 -3.62
CA THR A 103 7.90 13.50 -3.82
C THR A 103 7.73 14.30 -2.53
N GLY A 104 7.39 13.64 -1.42
CA GLY A 104 6.97 14.34 -0.20
C GLY A 104 5.74 15.26 -0.41
N GLY A 105 4.94 15.04 -1.46
CA GLY A 105 3.89 15.97 -1.90
C GLY A 105 4.41 17.36 -2.29
N ALA A 106 5.70 17.51 -2.58
CA ALA A 106 6.37 18.78 -2.81
C ALA A 106 6.74 18.94 -4.28
N VAL A 107 6.37 20.07 -4.89
CA VAL A 107 6.54 20.32 -6.34
C VAL A 107 8.02 20.28 -6.75
N GLU A 108 8.91 20.73 -5.87
CA GLU A 108 10.36 20.69 -6.06
C GLU A 108 10.95 19.27 -6.14
N LEU A 109 10.22 18.24 -5.68
CA LEU A 109 10.60 16.82 -5.75
C LEU A 109 9.73 16.03 -6.73
N ARG A 110 9.01 16.69 -7.64
CA ARG A 110 8.06 16.05 -8.57
C ARG A 110 8.61 14.81 -9.27
N ASP A 111 9.87 14.87 -9.69
CA ASP A 111 10.56 13.83 -10.46
C ASP A 111 11.68 13.14 -9.65
N PHE A 112 11.71 13.34 -8.33
CA PHE A 112 12.75 12.77 -7.47
C PHE A 112 12.55 11.27 -7.30
N VAL A 113 13.54 10.50 -7.75
CA VAL A 113 13.64 9.05 -7.54
C VAL A 113 14.86 8.81 -6.65
N PRO A 114 14.68 8.33 -5.41
CA PRO A 114 15.79 8.04 -4.50
C PRO A 114 16.70 6.93 -5.02
N ASP A 115 18.00 7.04 -4.74
CA ASP A 115 19.01 5.99 -5.00
C ASP A 115 19.07 4.92 -3.90
N THR A 116 18.45 5.18 -2.74
CA THR A 116 18.43 4.26 -1.60
C THR A 116 17.09 4.31 -0.88
N ASP A 117 16.69 3.19 -0.31
CA ASP A 117 15.56 3.10 0.60
C ASP A 117 15.82 3.85 1.91
N ALA A 118 14.76 4.40 2.49
CA ALA A 118 14.78 4.71 3.93
C ALA A 118 14.90 3.39 4.72
N VAL A 119 15.55 3.42 5.88
CA VAL A 119 15.83 2.19 6.69
C VAL A 119 14.58 1.34 6.93
N VAL A 120 13.43 1.97 7.19
CA VAL A 120 12.17 1.25 7.43
C VAL A 120 11.62 0.56 6.18
N VAL A 121 11.87 1.14 4.99
CA VAL A 121 11.49 0.58 3.70
C VAL A 121 12.40 -0.61 3.35
N ASP A 122 13.71 -0.44 3.53
CA ASP A 122 14.70 -1.52 3.40
C ASP A 122 14.35 -2.69 4.32
N THR A 123 13.98 -2.42 5.58
CA THR A 123 13.58 -3.46 6.54
C THR A 123 12.37 -4.27 6.05
N VAL A 124 11.34 -3.63 5.49
CA VAL A 124 10.18 -4.41 5.01
C VAL A 124 10.47 -5.15 3.71
N ARG A 125 11.28 -4.59 2.82
CA ARG A 125 11.71 -5.27 1.59
C ARG A 125 12.60 -6.47 1.87
N THR A 126 13.53 -6.35 2.81
CA THR A 126 14.41 -7.46 3.26
C THR A 126 13.62 -8.58 3.95
N GLU A 127 12.52 -8.25 4.63
CA GLU A 127 11.54 -9.23 5.13
C GLU A 127 10.63 -9.80 4.02
N GLY A 128 10.83 -9.40 2.77
CA GLY A 128 10.17 -9.94 1.59
C GLY A 128 8.84 -9.28 1.21
N ALA A 129 8.50 -8.13 1.76
CA ALA A 129 7.34 -7.37 1.28
C ALA A 129 7.57 -6.86 -0.14
N VAL A 130 6.52 -6.85 -0.97
CA VAL A 130 6.56 -6.37 -2.35
C VAL A 130 6.07 -4.92 -2.37
N VAL A 131 6.97 -3.96 -2.54
CA VAL A 131 6.61 -2.53 -2.56
C VAL A 131 6.15 -2.14 -3.96
N PHE A 132 4.85 -1.81 -4.11
CA PHE A 132 4.27 -1.56 -5.44
C PHE A 132 3.84 -0.11 -5.69
N GLY A 133 3.92 0.77 -4.69
CA GLY A 133 3.49 2.16 -4.89
C GLY A 133 3.67 3.07 -3.69
N LYS A 134 3.28 4.34 -3.89
CA LYS A 134 3.37 5.43 -2.93
C LYS A 134 2.00 6.01 -2.62
N THR A 135 1.76 6.35 -1.37
CA THR A 135 0.49 6.93 -0.92
C THR A 135 0.55 8.43 -0.71
N ASN A 136 -0.57 9.11 -1.01
CA ASN A 136 -0.68 10.55 -1.01
C ASN A 136 -0.55 11.16 0.39
N ILE A 137 0.00 12.37 0.45
CA ILE A 137 0.25 13.11 1.69
C ILE A 137 0.08 14.62 1.45
N PRO A 138 -0.10 15.46 2.47
CA PRO A 138 0.11 16.89 2.30
C PRO A 138 1.59 17.22 2.07
N ARG A 139 1.84 18.34 1.40
CA ARG A 139 3.20 18.84 1.15
C ARG A 139 4.03 18.81 2.44
N TRP A 140 5.18 18.13 2.40
CA TRP A 140 6.10 17.93 3.52
C TRP A 140 5.47 17.31 4.77
N SER A 141 4.41 16.52 4.60
CA SER A 141 3.63 15.98 5.72
C SER A 141 3.07 17.05 6.67
N GLY A 142 2.87 18.28 6.17
CA GLY A 142 2.63 19.48 6.98
C GLY A 142 1.18 19.85 7.27
N ASP A 143 0.22 18.93 7.08
CA ASP A 143 -1.21 19.21 7.29
C ASP A 143 -1.95 17.96 7.83
N TYR A 144 -3.12 18.18 8.44
CA TYR A 144 -4.10 17.17 8.81
C TYR A 144 -5.13 16.87 7.71
N GLN A 145 -5.07 17.56 6.56
CA GLN A 145 -5.73 17.14 5.33
C GLN A 145 -4.69 16.66 4.31
N SER A 146 -4.89 15.48 3.72
CA SER A 146 -3.95 14.95 2.72
C SER A 146 -4.23 15.52 1.33
N TYR A 147 -3.68 16.71 1.07
CA TYR A 147 -3.76 17.41 -0.22
C TYR A 147 -2.42 18.01 -0.61
N ASN A 148 -2.07 17.93 -1.89
CA ASN A 148 -0.95 18.68 -2.47
C ASN A 148 -1.23 19.03 -3.94
N GLU A 149 -0.40 19.91 -4.50
CA GLU A 149 -0.54 20.38 -5.88
C GLU A 149 -0.24 19.31 -6.93
N LEU A 150 0.59 18.31 -6.62
CA LEU A 150 1.00 17.27 -7.57
C LEU A 150 -0.10 16.26 -7.85
N PHE A 151 -0.83 15.87 -6.80
CA PHE A 151 -1.75 14.74 -6.84
C PHE A 151 -3.18 15.11 -6.45
N GLY A 152 -3.42 16.33 -5.98
CA GLY A 152 -4.71 16.73 -5.46
C GLY A 152 -5.02 16.12 -4.10
N THR A 153 -6.31 15.96 -3.82
CA THR A 153 -6.83 15.64 -2.48
C THR A 153 -7.12 14.15 -2.34
N THR A 154 -6.70 13.53 -1.25
CA THR A 154 -7.24 12.24 -0.79
C THR A 154 -8.55 12.46 -0.03
N ASN A 155 -9.56 11.66 -0.34
CA ASN A 155 -10.86 11.69 0.31
C ASN A 155 -11.05 10.51 1.27
N ASN A 156 -11.95 10.64 2.24
CA ASN A 156 -12.23 9.57 3.20
C ASN A 156 -12.97 8.40 2.52
N PRO A 157 -12.56 7.14 2.73
CA PRO A 157 -13.22 5.97 2.15
C PRO A 157 -14.65 5.74 2.64
N TRP A 158 -15.02 6.27 3.81
CA TRP A 158 -16.38 6.15 4.37
C TRP A 158 -17.34 7.24 3.87
N ASP A 159 -16.81 8.40 3.47
CA ASP A 159 -17.56 9.53 2.92
C ASP A 159 -16.60 10.41 2.11
N ILE A 160 -16.69 10.35 0.77
CA ILE A 160 -15.77 11.05 -0.13
C ILE A 160 -15.84 12.59 -0.02
N THR A 161 -16.83 13.14 0.70
CA THR A 161 -16.92 14.57 0.98
C THR A 161 -16.14 14.99 2.23
N ARG A 162 -15.50 14.04 2.92
CA ARG A 162 -14.79 14.23 4.19
C ARG A 162 -13.29 14.00 4.04
N THR A 163 -12.55 14.56 5.01
CA THR A 163 -11.12 14.34 5.16
C THR A 163 -10.82 12.90 5.62
N PRO A 164 -9.81 12.22 5.05
CA PRO A 164 -9.23 11.00 5.61
C PRO A 164 -8.30 11.31 6.80
N GLY A 165 -8.09 12.58 7.14
CA GLY A 165 -7.04 13.04 8.03
C GLY A 165 -5.69 13.21 7.31
N GLY A 166 -4.65 13.41 8.11
CA GLY A 166 -3.31 13.71 7.64
C GLY A 166 -2.29 13.72 8.76
N SER A 167 -1.00 13.71 8.46
CA SER A 167 -0.45 13.70 7.10
C SER A 167 -0.38 12.32 6.46
N SER A 168 -0.74 11.24 7.16
CA SER A 168 -0.84 9.88 6.61
C SER A 168 -2.29 9.54 6.21
N GLY A 169 -3.00 10.46 5.53
CA GLY A 169 -4.38 10.21 5.10
C GLY A 169 -4.47 9.25 3.92
N GLY A 170 -3.61 9.40 2.90
CA GLY A 170 -3.44 8.41 1.83
C GLY A 170 -3.15 7.01 2.38
N PRO A 171 -2.14 6.85 3.25
CA PRO A 171 -1.93 5.62 4.00
C PRO A 171 -3.16 4.99 4.65
N ALA A 172 -3.86 5.73 5.50
CA ALA A 172 -5.00 5.19 6.25
C ALA A 172 -6.16 4.82 5.31
N ALA A 173 -6.41 5.62 4.27
CA ALA A 173 -7.41 5.33 3.25
C ALA A 173 -7.06 4.07 2.45
N ALA A 174 -5.79 3.91 2.05
CA ALA A 174 -5.32 2.73 1.33
C ALA A 174 -5.49 1.43 2.14
N VAL A 175 -5.17 1.46 3.44
CA VAL A 175 -5.41 0.32 4.36
C VAL A 175 -6.90 0.04 4.51
N ALA A 176 -7.72 1.06 4.77
CA ALA A 176 -9.17 0.91 4.95
C ALA A 176 -9.85 0.31 3.71
N MET A 177 -9.35 0.64 2.53
CA MET A 177 -9.86 0.13 1.27
C MET A 177 -9.30 -1.24 0.88
N GLY A 178 -8.30 -1.78 1.58
CA GLY A 178 -7.60 -3.01 1.19
C GLY A 178 -6.78 -2.84 -0.10
N PHE A 179 -6.27 -1.64 -0.35
CA PHE A 179 -5.34 -1.37 -1.45
C PHE A 179 -3.93 -1.82 -1.12
N THR A 180 -3.61 -1.98 0.17
CA THR A 180 -2.30 -2.40 0.67
C THR A 180 -2.48 -3.36 1.83
N GLY A 181 -1.60 -4.36 1.98
CA GLY A 181 -1.68 -5.32 3.09
C GLY A 181 -1.42 -4.68 4.46
N PHE A 182 -0.54 -3.67 4.50
CA PHE A 182 -0.35 -2.73 5.61
C PHE A 182 0.34 -1.47 5.09
N GLU A 183 0.60 -0.49 5.95
CA GLU A 183 1.26 0.75 5.54
C GLU A 183 2.23 1.25 6.63
N ILE A 184 3.32 1.92 6.20
CA ILE A 184 4.26 2.60 7.09
C ILE A 184 4.13 4.12 6.96
N GLY A 185 3.49 4.72 7.96
CA GLY A 185 3.30 6.16 8.04
C GLY A 185 4.40 6.88 8.80
N THR A 186 4.21 8.19 8.99
CA THR A 186 5.02 9.00 9.91
C THR A 186 4.09 9.82 10.81
N ASP A 187 4.47 10.04 12.07
CA ASP A 187 3.65 10.76 13.05
C ASP A 187 4.52 11.63 13.96
N ILE A 188 4.38 12.93 13.77
CA ILE A 188 4.99 13.98 14.60
C ILE A 188 3.93 14.55 15.56
N GLY A 189 2.76 14.90 15.02
CA GLY A 189 1.67 15.57 15.75
C GLY A 189 0.34 14.80 15.77
N GLY A 190 0.33 13.51 15.46
CA GLY A 190 -0.92 12.73 15.27
C GLY A 190 -1.08 12.19 13.86
N SER A 191 -0.04 12.31 13.02
CA SER A 191 -0.15 12.05 11.60
C SER A 191 -0.36 10.59 11.21
N ILE A 192 -0.28 9.63 12.13
CA ILE A 192 -0.77 8.25 11.97
C ILE A 192 -2.09 8.11 12.71
N ARG A 193 -2.15 8.54 13.98
CA ARG A 193 -3.30 8.31 14.87
C ARG A 193 -4.60 8.96 14.38
N LEU A 194 -4.54 10.22 13.93
CA LEU A 194 -5.70 10.97 13.43
C LEU A 194 -6.27 10.35 12.15
N PRO A 195 -5.50 10.16 11.06
CA PRO A 195 -6.06 9.55 9.86
C PRO A 195 -6.50 8.11 10.08
N SER A 196 -5.82 7.35 10.93
CA SER A 196 -6.28 5.99 11.30
C SER A 196 -7.66 6.04 11.97
N SER A 197 -7.87 6.98 12.91
CA SER A 197 -9.17 7.18 13.54
C SER A 197 -10.24 7.63 12.56
N HIS A 198 -9.92 8.50 11.58
CA HIS A 198 -10.87 9.01 10.59
C HIS A 198 -11.27 7.94 9.55
N CYS A 199 -10.31 7.09 9.16
CA CYS A 199 -10.52 6.02 8.19
C CYS A 199 -10.94 4.70 8.85
N GLY A 200 -11.14 4.66 10.17
CA GLY A 200 -11.64 3.47 10.87
C GLY A 200 -10.66 2.29 10.88
N VAL A 201 -9.35 2.57 10.91
CA VAL A 201 -8.28 1.56 10.95
C VAL A 201 -7.40 1.74 12.18
N TYR A 202 -6.60 0.72 12.49
CA TYR A 202 -5.61 0.80 13.57
C TYR A 202 -4.36 1.54 13.10
N GLY A 203 -3.84 2.42 13.96
CA GLY A 203 -2.57 3.10 13.75
C GLY A 203 -1.76 3.13 15.04
N HIS A 204 -0.47 2.80 14.94
CA HIS A 204 0.47 2.80 16.06
C HIS A 204 1.63 3.77 15.80
N LYS A 205 2.00 4.56 16.81
CA LYS A 205 3.12 5.50 16.78
C LYS A 205 4.15 5.14 17.82
#